data_AF-R7U040-F1
#
_entry.id   AF-R7U040-F1
#
_cell.length_a   1.000
_cell.length_b   1.000
_cell.length_c   1.000
_cell.angle_alpha   90.00
_cell.angle_beta   90.00
_cell.angle_gamma   90.00
#
_symmetry.space_group_name_H-M   'P 1'
#
loop_
_entity.id
_entity.type
_entity.pdbx_description
1 polymer ?
#
loop_
_entity_poly.entity_id
_entity_poly.type
_entity_poly.pdbx_seq_one_letter_code
_entity_poly.pdbx_strand_id
1 'polypeptide(L)'
;MDTVHSSVWGRNSLPVESYAVEVGNCNTDHCPIHGVWLSWQSWTVCSATCGPGVSQRRRRCLPPTYGGNECGEDDHESIMCADSECENIAVKFEPMIEEETYTESDRRTSAQMIGSSAILMIAISAALILIVDATSIRRHFGYMKANLESRFGSVSNNEPTQQ
;
A
#
# COMPACT_ATOMS: atom_id res chain seq x y z
N MET A 1 -35.03 57.28 -27.93
CA MET A 1 -34.96 58.40 -28.90
C MET A 1 -35.63 59.56 -28.19
N ASP A 2 -34.92 60.19 -27.28
CA ASP A 2 -35.54 61.06 -26.28
C ASP A 2 -34.97 62.46 -26.46
N THR A 3 -35.62 63.27 -27.29
CA THR A 3 -35.21 64.64 -27.59
C THR A 3 -35.68 65.56 -26.47
N VAL A 4 -34.78 65.99 -25.59
CA VAL A 4 -35.11 66.94 -24.51
C VAL A 4 -35.05 68.36 -25.07
N HIS A 5 -36.21 68.95 -25.33
CA HIS A 5 -36.31 70.33 -25.80
C HIS A 5 -36.25 71.28 -24.59
N SER A 6 -35.10 71.93 -24.36
CA SER A 6 -34.99 72.97 -23.33
C SER A 6 -35.27 74.34 -23.95
N SER A 7 -36.45 74.91 -23.68
CA SER A 7 -36.82 76.25 -24.15
C SER A 7 -36.31 77.31 -23.16
N VAL A 8 -35.27 78.06 -23.55
CA VAL A 8 -34.73 79.21 -22.81
C VAL A 8 -35.35 80.50 -23.38
N TRP A 9 -36.21 81.18 -22.63
CA TRP A 9 -36.81 82.45 -23.05
C TRP A 9 -35.90 83.64 -22.70
N GLY A 10 -35.11 84.10 -23.68
CA GLY A 10 -34.31 85.33 -23.56
C GLY A 10 -35.02 86.56 -24.14
N ARG A 11 -34.99 87.68 -23.41
CA ARG A 11 -35.40 89.02 -23.88
C ARG A 11 -34.42 89.47 -24.97
N ASN A 12 -34.88 89.54 -26.23
CA ASN A 12 -34.31 90.19 -27.43
C ASN A 12 -34.20 89.21 -28.61
N SER A 13 -35.11 89.39 -29.57
CA SER A 13 -35.36 88.55 -30.74
C SER A 13 -34.29 88.72 -31.82
N LEU A 14 -33.23 87.91 -31.74
CA LEU A 14 -32.40 87.52 -32.89
C LEU A 14 -32.56 85.99 -33.07
N PRO A 15 -32.61 85.45 -34.30
CA PRO A 15 -32.70 84.01 -34.49
C PRO A 15 -31.36 83.41 -34.06
N VAL A 16 -31.31 82.87 -32.84
CA VAL A 16 -30.23 81.97 -32.45
C VAL A 16 -30.38 80.74 -33.32
N GLU A 17 -29.39 80.51 -34.17
CA GLU A 17 -29.27 79.32 -35.00
C GLU A 17 -29.32 78.10 -34.06
N SER A 18 -30.48 77.43 -34.02
CA SER A 18 -30.73 76.34 -33.10
C SER A 18 -30.02 75.10 -33.63
N TYR A 19 -28.84 74.80 -33.08
CA TYR A 19 -28.16 73.55 -33.36
C TYR A 19 -28.78 72.42 -32.53
N ALA A 20 -29.18 71.33 -33.18
CA ALA A 20 -29.64 70.13 -32.50
C ALA A 20 -28.41 69.35 -31.99
N VAL A 21 -28.33 69.18 -30.68
CA VAL A 21 -27.29 68.35 -30.05
C VAL A 21 -27.85 66.94 -29.89
N GLU A 22 -27.24 65.98 -30.58
CA GLU A 22 -27.47 64.55 -30.33
C GLU A 22 -26.50 64.09 -29.25
N VAL A 23 -27.04 63.65 -28.12
CA VAL A 23 -26.25 63.05 -27.03
C VAL A 23 -26.43 61.54 -27.10
N GLY A 24 -25.33 60.84 -27.33
CA GLY A 24 -25.27 59.38 -27.32
C GLY A 24 -24.36 58.86 -26.21
N ASN A 25 -24.63 57.64 -25.75
CA ASN A 25 -23.69 56.93 -24.88
C ASN A 25 -22.45 56.51 -25.69
N CYS A 26 -21.28 56.79 -25.15
CA CYS A 26 -20.00 56.28 -25.63
C CYS A 26 -19.40 55.32 -24.61
N ASN A 27 -18.43 54.51 -25.04
CA ASN A 27 -17.76 53.49 -24.21
C ASN A 27 -18.74 52.48 -23.57
N THR A 28 -19.71 52.01 -24.35
CA THR A 28 -20.67 50.98 -23.92
C THR A 28 -20.06 49.59 -23.81
N ASP A 29 -18.85 49.40 -24.36
CA ASP A 29 -18.13 48.14 -24.28
C ASP A 29 -17.58 47.90 -22.88
N HIS A 30 -17.53 46.63 -22.49
CA HIS A 30 -16.93 46.24 -21.22
C HIS A 30 -15.42 46.51 -21.22
N CYS A 31 -14.91 47.04 -20.11
CA CYS A 31 -13.48 47.19 -19.92
C CYS A 31 -12.78 45.82 -19.88
N PRO A 32 -11.56 45.69 -20.43
CA PRO A 32 -10.80 44.45 -20.37
C PRO A 32 -10.49 44.09 -18.91
N ILE A 33 -10.80 42.85 -18.53
CA ILE A 33 -10.46 42.30 -17.21
C ILE A 33 -9.35 41.29 -17.43
N HIS A 34 -8.16 41.59 -16.90
CA HIS A 34 -7.01 40.72 -17.00
C HIS A 34 -7.19 39.44 -16.16
N GLY A 35 -6.50 38.38 -16.56
CA GLY A 35 -6.42 37.16 -15.79
C GLY A 35 -5.75 37.40 -14.44
N VAL A 36 -6.20 36.67 -13.43
CA VAL A 36 -5.74 36.88 -12.04
C VAL A 36 -5.21 35.58 -11.48
N TRP A 37 -4.00 35.63 -10.92
CA TRP A 37 -3.46 34.52 -10.16
C TRP A 37 -4.27 34.28 -8.88
N LEU A 38 -4.74 33.05 -8.71
CA LEU A 38 -5.21 32.59 -7.41
C LEU A 38 -4.04 32.43 -6.44
N SER A 39 -4.37 32.33 -5.16
CA SER A 39 -3.39 32.00 -4.14
C SER A 39 -2.68 30.69 -4.47
N TRP A 40 -1.41 30.60 -4.10
CA TRP A 40 -0.65 29.37 -4.17
C TRP A 40 -1.36 28.26 -3.42
N GLN A 41 -1.33 27.07 -4.01
CA GLN A 41 -1.63 25.84 -3.29
C GLN A 41 -0.55 25.59 -2.24
N SER A 42 -0.87 24.75 -1.27
CA SER A 42 0.11 24.26 -0.30
C SER A 42 1.25 23.54 -1.02
N TRP A 43 2.44 23.65 -0.44
CA TRP A 43 3.59 22.84 -0.84
C TRP A 43 3.26 21.34 -0.77
N THR A 44 3.74 20.58 -1.75
CA THR A 44 3.72 19.12 -1.68
C THR A 44 4.61 18.65 -0.54
N VAL A 45 4.35 17.44 -0.05
CA VAL A 45 5.29 16.76 0.83
C VAL A 45 6.65 16.68 0.12
N CYS A 46 7.74 16.81 0.88
CA CYS A 46 9.08 16.70 0.34
C CYS A 46 9.25 15.35 -0.35
N SER A 47 9.87 15.32 -1.53
CA SER A 47 10.09 14.09 -2.29
C SER A 47 10.94 13.05 -1.55
N ALA A 48 11.74 13.51 -0.58
CA ALA A 48 12.60 12.68 0.25
C ALA A 48 12.31 12.94 1.73
N THR A 49 12.39 11.89 2.54
CA THR A 49 12.30 11.97 4.00
C THR A 49 13.67 12.21 4.66
N CYS A 50 14.75 11.91 3.94
CA CYS A 50 16.13 12.21 4.28
C CYS A 50 16.91 12.52 3.01
N GLY A 51 18.06 13.18 3.13
CA GLY A 51 18.87 13.63 2.01
C GLY A 51 18.14 14.66 1.14
N PRO A 52 18.80 15.15 0.07
CA PRO A 52 18.26 16.21 -0.77
C PRO A 52 16.91 15.83 -1.39
N GLY A 53 15.88 16.59 -1.05
CA GLY A 53 14.54 16.47 -1.61
C GLY A 53 14.06 17.75 -2.28
N VAL A 54 12.93 17.66 -2.99
CA VAL A 54 12.27 18.78 -3.63
C VAL A 54 10.80 18.82 -3.20
N SER A 55 10.33 20.02 -2.87
CA SER A 55 8.91 20.31 -2.66
C SER A 55 8.44 21.27 -3.75
N GLN A 56 7.22 21.06 -4.22
CA GLN A 56 6.64 21.82 -5.31
C GLN A 56 5.31 22.42 -4.88
N ARG A 57 4.94 23.56 -5.48
CA ARG A 57 3.59 24.10 -5.37
C ARG A 57 3.12 24.62 -6.71
N ARG A 58 1.81 24.77 -6.82
CA ARG A 58 1.14 25.31 -8.01
C ARG A 58 0.18 26.43 -7.65
N ARG A 59 -0.06 27.32 -8.59
CA ARG A 59 -1.19 28.27 -8.55
C ARG A 59 -2.00 28.14 -9.84
N ARG A 60 -3.23 28.64 -9.83
CA ARG A 60 -4.09 28.66 -11.02
C ARG A 60 -4.35 30.10 -11.45
N CYS A 61 -4.45 30.31 -12.75
CA CYS A 61 -4.89 31.58 -13.31
C CYS A 61 -6.42 31.54 -13.53
N LEU A 62 -7.11 32.59 -13.11
CA LEU A 62 -8.46 32.87 -13.59
C LEU A 62 -8.36 33.49 -14.98
N PRO A 63 -9.16 33.03 -15.97
CA PRO A 63 -9.05 33.50 -17.34
C PRO A 63 -9.43 34.99 -17.46
N PRO A 64 -8.82 35.73 -18.41
CA PRO A 64 -9.24 37.09 -18.70
C PRO A 64 -10.64 37.12 -19.31
N THR A 65 -11.29 38.28 -19.23
CA THR A 65 -12.56 38.55 -19.92
C THR A 65 -12.49 39.90 -20.65
N TYR A 66 -13.37 40.08 -21.64
CA TYR A 66 -13.46 41.32 -22.42
C TYR A 66 -12.14 41.75 -23.08
N GLY A 67 -11.33 40.79 -23.54
CA GLY A 67 -10.05 41.05 -24.20
C GLY A 67 -8.90 41.41 -23.26
N GLY A 68 -8.99 41.08 -21.97
CA GLY A 68 -7.87 41.23 -21.04
C GLY A 68 -6.70 40.27 -21.31
N ASN A 69 -5.53 40.60 -20.77
CA ASN A 69 -4.32 39.79 -20.86
C ASN A 69 -4.41 38.53 -19.99
N GLU A 70 -3.83 37.42 -20.47
CA GLU A 70 -3.66 36.21 -19.68
C GLU A 70 -2.63 36.37 -18.56
N CYS A 71 -2.62 35.45 -17.60
CA CYS A 71 -1.51 35.36 -16.66
C CYS A 71 -0.23 34.91 -17.38
N GLY A 72 0.93 35.18 -16.78
CA GLY A 72 2.20 34.64 -17.27
C GLY A 72 2.31 33.11 -17.12
N GLU A 73 3.48 32.56 -17.47
CA GLU A 73 3.75 31.10 -17.46
C GLU A 73 4.17 30.55 -16.08
N ASP A 74 4.20 31.40 -15.06
CA ASP A 74 4.82 31.09 -13.77
C ASP A 74 3.82 30.41 -12.81
N ASP A 75 3.24 29.27 -13.22
CA ASP A 75 2.22 28.55 -12.46
C ASP A 75 2.79 27.48 -11.50
N HIS A 76 4.08 27.16 -11.63
CA HIS A 76 4.80 26.17 -10.82
C HIS A 76 5.99 26.80 -10.09
N GLU A 77 6.23 26.31 -8.87
CA GLU A 77 7.42 26.69 -8.10
C GLU A 77 7.98 25.46 -7.39
N SER A 78 9.30 25.35 -7.34
CA SER A 78 10.03 24.25 -6.69
C SER A 78 11.11 24.76 -5.76
N ILE A 79 11.19 24.19 -4.56
CA ILE A 79 12.22 24.49 -3.57
C ILE A 79 12.91 23.21 -3.11
N MET A 80 14.17 23.33 -2.69
CA MET A 80 14.86 22.25 -1.99
C MET A 80 14.28 22.09 -0.57
N CYS A 81 14.12 20.85 -0.15
CA CYS A 81 13.66 20.45 1.18
C CYS A 81 14.42 19.21 1.62
N ALA A 82 14.33 18.87 2.91
CA ALA A 82 15.07 17.78 3.55
C ALA A 82 16.60 17.91 3.34
N ASP A 83 17.27 18.46 4.36
CA ASP A 83 18.74 18.56 4.40
C ASP A 83 19.33 17.77 5.58
N SER A 84 18.51 16.92 6.20
CA SER A 84 19.05 15.91 7.10
C SER A 84 19.77 14.89 6.23
N GLU A 85 21.07 14.69 6.44
CA GLU A 85 21.77 13.58 5.82
C GLU A 85 20.94 12.31 6.02
N CYS A 86 20.72 11.56 4.94
CA CYS A 86 20.30 10.19 5.11
C CYS A 86 21.41 9.54 5.90
N GLU A 87 21.17 9.31 7.18
CA GLU A 87 21.98 8.36 7.91
C GLU A 87 21.81 7.08 7.12
N ASN A 88 22.85 6.77 6.35
CA ASN A 88 23.11 5.43 5.90
C ASN A 88 23.21 4.68 7.22
N ILE A 89 22.05 4.23 7.73
CA ILE A 89 21.97 2.89 8.23
C ILE A 89 22.44 2.11 7.00
N ALA A 90 23.76 1.94 6.90
CA ALA A 90 24.33 0.70 6.47
C ALA A 90 23.43 -0.27 7.22
N VAL A 91 22.42 -0.78 6.52
CA VAL A 91 21.78 -2.01 6.89
C VAL A 91 23.02 -2.86 6.95
N LYS A 92 23.50 -3.07 8.18
CA LYS A 92 24.53 -4.03 8.46
C LYS A 92 23.77 -5.32 8.15
N PHE A 93 23.65 -5.63 6.87
CA PHE A 93 24.04 -6.93 6.42
C PHE A 93 25.50 -7.01 6.84
N GLU A 94 25.71 -7.26 8.14
CA GLU A 94 26.53 -8.40 8.47
C GLU A 94 25.85 -9.50 7.66
N PRO A 95 26.44 -9.96 6.54
CA PRO A 95 25.96 -11.21 6.01
C PRO A 95 25.96 -12.16 7.21
N MET A 96 24.87 -12.91 7.43
CA MET A 96 24.91 -14.09 8.30
C MET A 96 25.79 -15.18 7.64
N ILE A 97 26.96 -14.79 7.15
CA ILE A 97 28.06 -15.65 6.87
C ILE A 97 29.12 -15.17 7.85
N GLU A 98 28.88 -15.49 9.12
CA GLU A 98 29.98 -15.71 10.03
C GLU A 98 30.77 -16.85 9.37
N GLU A 99 31.78 -16.52 8.57
CA GLU A 99 32.90 -17.43 8.37
C GLU A 99 33.55 -17.55 9.75
N GLU A 100 32.92 -18.34 10.62
CA GLU A 100 33.59 -18.92 11.75
C GLU A 100 34.73 -19.72 11.15
N THR A 101 35.91 -19.10 11.10
CA THR A 101 37.16 -19.80 10.87
C THR A 101 37.28 -20.77 12.03
N TYR A 102 36.80 -21.99 11.78
CA TYR A 102 36.90 -23.16 12.63
C TYR A 102 38.38 -23.37 12.94
N THR A 103 38.83 -22.87 14.08
CA THR A 103 40.14 -23.23 14.61
C THR A 103 40.07 -24.68 15.08
N GLU A 104 41.09 -25.46 14.76
CA GLU A 104 41.28 -26.88 15.13
C GLU A 104 41.31 -27.12 16.67
N SER A 105 41.12 -26.07 17.48
CA SER A 105 41.22 -26.09 18.94
C SER A 105 39.95 -26.58 19.67
N ASP A 106 38.79 -26.66 19.01
CA ASP A 106 37.52 -27.04 19.66
C ASP A 106 37.11 -28.51 19.45
N ARG A 107 38.04 -29.40 19.11
CA ARG A 107 37.77 -30.86 19.02
C ARG A 107 37.62 -31.59 20.35
N ARG A 108 37.54 -30.90 21.49
CA ARG A 108 37.47 -31.58 22.81
C ARG A 108 36.24 -31.32 23.67
N THR A 109 35.25 -30.55 23.19
CA THR A 109 34.06 -30.28 24.04
C THR A 109 32.72 -30.25 23.29
N SER A 110 32.50 -31.15 22.33
CA SER A 110 31.18 -31.31 21.68
C SER A 110 30.79 -32.77 21.38
N ALA A 111 31.61 -33.75 21.77
CA ALA A 111 31.31 -35.17 21.59
C ALA A 111 30.38 -35.80 22.65
N GLN A 112 29.78 -35.02 23.54
CA GLN A 112 28.80 -35.51 24.52
C GLN A 112 27.74 -34.44 24.71
N MET A 113 26.58 -34.57 24.03
CA MET A 113 25.23 -34.10 24.45
C MET A 113 24.17 -34.24 23.33
N ILE A 114 24.26 -35.29 22.52
CA ILE A 114 23.11 -35.85 21.79
C ILE A 114 23.20 -37.36 21.96
N GLY A 115 22.43 -37.97 22.87
CA GLY A 115 22.53 -39.43 23.01
C GLY A 115 21.90 -40.13 24.19
N SER A 116 20.96 -39.54 24.94
CA SER A 116 20.21 -40.31 25.96
C SER A 116 18.69 -40.16 25.80
N SER A 117 18.18 -38.95 25.64
CA SER A 117 16.74 -38.69 25.46
C SER A 117 16.22 -39.16 24.09
N ALA A 118 16.91 -38.84 22.99
CA ALA A 118 16.48 -39.24 21.65
C ALA A 118 16.54 -40.77 21.46
N ILE A 119 17.56 -41.43 22.00
CA ILE A 119 17.68 -42.89 21.97
C ILE A 119 16.57 -43.55 22.80
N LEU A 120 16.27 -42.98 23.98
CA LEU A 120 15.16 -43.46 24.80
C LEU A 120 13.82 -43.30 24.07
N MET A 121 13.59 -42.18 23.39
CA MET A 121 12.35 -41.95 22.62
C MET A 121 12.23 -42.91 21.44
N ILE A 122 13.33 -43.15 20.71
CA ILE A 122 13.35 -44.12 19.60
C ILE A 122 13.11 -45.54 20.12
N ALA A 123 13.77 -45.95 21.22
CA ALA A 123 13.58 -47.26 21.82
C ALA A 123 12.15 -47.49 22.33
N ILE A 124 11.54 -46.49 22.96
CA ILE A 124 10.14 -46.54 23.41
C ILE A 124 9.20 -46.64 22.21
N SER A 125 9.44 -45.86 21.16
CA SER A 125 8.60 -45.91 19.94
C SER A 125 8.65 -47.27 19.26
N ALA A 126 9.84 -47.86 19.12
CA ALA A 126 10.03 -49.19 18.53
C ALA A 126 9.35 -50.28 19.38
N ALA A 127 9.46 -50.21 20.71
CA ALA A 127 8.79 -51.15 21.61
C ALA A 127 7.26 -51.07 21.50
N LEU A 128 6.69 -49.87 21.38
CA LEU A 128 5.24 -49.69 21.21
C LEU A 128 4.76 -50.24 19.86
N ILE A 129 5.51 -50.01 18.78
CA ILE A 129 5.17 -50.57 17.45
C ILE A 129 5.14 -52.10 17.50
N LEU A 130 6.16 -52.74 18.09
CA LEU A 130 6.21 -54.20 18.20
C LEU A 130 5.06 -54.78 19.06
N ILE A 131 4.63 -54.07 20.11
CA ILE A 131 3.49 -54.50 20.94
C ILE A 131 2.17 -54.37 20.16
N VAL A 132 1.99 -53.29 19.41
CA VAL A 132 0.79 -53.09 18.58
C VAL A 132 0.73 -54.15 17.48
N ASP A 133 1.85 -54.46 16.83
CA ASP A 133 1.90 -55.52 15.82
C ASP A 133 1.66 -56.90 16.43
N ALA A 134 2.27 -57.22 17.58
CA ALA A 134 2.05 -58.50 18.26
C ALA A 134 0.59 -58.67 18.71
N THR A 135 -0.06 -57.60 19.19
CA THR A 135 -1.48 -57.63 19.56
C THR A 135 -2.40 -57.67 18.34
N SER A 136 -2.04 -56.98 17.26
CA SER A 136 -2.74 -57.02 15.97
C SER A 136 -2.68 -58.42 15.35
N ILE A 137 -1.49 -59.04 15.31
CA ILE A 137 -1.28 -60.42 14.85
C ILE A 137 -2.07 -61.39 15.74
N ARG A 138 -2.00 -61.25 17.08
CA ARG A 138 -2.72 -62.13 18.00
C ARG A 138 -4.24 -62.00 17.85
N ARG A 139 -4.76 -60.79 17.62
CA ARG A 139 -6.17 -60.56 17.28
C ARG A 139 -6.51 -61.20 15.94
N HIS A 140 -5.69 -61.02 14.92
CA HIS A 140 -5.94 -61.59 13.59
C HIS A 140 -5.94 -63.12 13.63
N PHE A 141 -5.00 -63.75 14.32
CA PHE A 141 -5.02 -65.20 14.57
C PHE A 141 -6.21 -65.64 15.43
N GLY A 142 -6.63 -64.84 16.42
CA GLY A 142 -7.86 -65.08 17.18
C GLY A 142 -9.12 -65.03 16.31
N TYR A 143 -9.21 -64.04 15.41
CA TYR A 143 -10.29 -63.93 14.42
C TYR A 143 -10.26 -65.09 13.42
N MET A 144 -9.08 -65.49 12.94
CA MET A 144 -8.94 -66.65 12.06
C MET A 144 -9.31 -67.97 12.77
N LYS A 145 -8.89 -68.15 14.03
CA LYS A 145 -9.27 -69.32 14.84
C LYS A 145 -10.78 -69.36 15.09
N ALA A 146 -11.40 -68.24 15.46
CA ALA A 146 -12.85 -68.17 15.65
C ALA A 146 -13.63 -68.42 14.34
N ASN A 147 -13.13 -67.92 13.21
CA ASN A 147 -13.74 -68.18 11.90
C ASN A 147 -13.59 -69.65 11.48
N LEU A 148 -12.43 -70.27 11.72
CA LEU A 148 -12.21 -71.71 11.52
C LEU A 148 -13.13 -72.57 12.41
N GLU A 149 -13.25 -72.25 13.69
CA GLU A 149 -14.18 -72.95 14.61
C GLU A 149 -15.65 -72.77 14.21
N SER A 150 -16.03 -71.61 13.65
CA SER A 150 -17.39 -71.37 13.13
C SER A 150 -17.69 -72.08 11.80
N ARG A 151 -16.68 -72.28 10.95
CA ARG A 151 -16.83 -72.93 9.63
C ARG A 151 -16.71 -74.45 9.67
N PHE A 152 -15.90 -74.99 10.57
CA PHE A 152 -15.66 -76.43 10.66
C PHE A 152 -16.35 -77.10 11.85
N GLY A 153 -16.99 -76.32 12.74
CA GLY A 153 -17.50 -76.85 14.00
C GLY A 153 -16.37 -77.39 14.87
N SER A 154 -16.63 -77.63 16.15
CA SER A 154 -15.70 -78.39 16.99
C SER A 154 -15.42 -79.73 16.32
N VAL A 155 -14.18 -79.99 15.90
CA VAL A 155 -13.72 -81.39 15.77
C VAL A 155 -13.71 -81.93 17.20
N SER A 156 -14.85 -82.49 17.59
CA SER A 156 -14.94 -83.42 18.70
C SER A 156 -14.03 -84.58 18.32
N ASN A 157 -12.86 -84.67 18.95
CA ASN A 157 -12.15 -85.93 19.04
C ASN A 157 -12.99 -86.84 19.94
N ASN A 158 -14.06 -87.41 19.38
CA ASN A 158 -14.66 -88.62 19.90
C ASN A 158 -14.34 -89.72 18.89
N GLU A 159 -13.42 -90.60 19.26
CA GLU A 159 -13.31 -91.93 18.67
C GLU A 159 -12.72 -92.89 19.72
N PRO A 160 -13.13 -94.17 19.78
CA PRO A 160 -14.49 -94.70 19.63
C PRO A 160 -14.90 -95.54 20.87
N THR A 161 -16.20 -95.66 21.14
CA THR A 161 -16.71 -96.84 21.84
C THR A 161 -16.89 -97.95 20.80
N GLN A 162 -15.95 -98.89 20.72
CA GLN A 162 -16.19 -100.24 20.22
C GLN A 162 -15.57 -101.24 21.20
N GLN A 163 -16.47 -102.04 21.78
CA GLN A 163 -16.34 -103.36 22.42
C GLN A 163 -15.05 -103.73 23.14
#